data_AF-A0A1D6LRH6-F1
#
_entry.id   AF-A0A1D6LRH6-F1
#
_cell.length_a   1.000
_cell.length_b   1.000
_cell.length_c   1.000
_cell.angle_alpha   90.00
_cell.angle_beta   90.00
_cell.angle_gamma   90.00
#
_symmetry.space_group_name_H-M   'P 1'
#
loop_
_entity.id
_entity.type
_entity.pdbx_description
1 polymer ?
#
loop_
_entity_poly.entity_id
_entity_poly.type
_entity_poly.pdbx_seq_one_letter_code
_entity_poly.pdbx_strand_id
1 'polypeptide(L)'
;MVIGSRFYVMDFVNNGEVSGVTLLNSNFFHMNMYRRKDMLIKDVTVMAPGDSPNTDGIHMGDSSGITITNTVIGVGDDCISIGPGTSKVNITGVTCGPGHGISIGSLGRYKDEKDVTDINVKDSTLKKKIFDVRIKAYEDATSVLTVSKIHYENIKMEDSANPIFIDMKYCPNKLCTANGASKVTVKDVTFKNITDTSSTPEAVSLLCTAKIPCTGVTMDDVNVEYSGTNNKTMAICTNAKGSTKGCLKDLACF
;
A
#
# COMPACT_ATOMS: atom_id res chain seq x y z
N MET A 1 10.42 -20.67 -13.15
CA MET A 1 9.46 -20.93 -12.05
C MET A 1 10.27 -21.01 -10.77
N VAL A 2 10.37 -19.90 -10.03
CA VAL A 2 10.92 -19.95 -8.68
C VAL A 2 9.82 -20.53 -7.81
N ILE A 3 9.95 -21.78 -7.39
CA ILE A 3 9.06 -22.38 -6.40
C ILE A 3 9.56 -21.88 -5.05
N GLY A 4 9.18 -20.66 -4.69
CA GLY A 4 9.41 -20.11 -3.35
C GLY A 4 8.33 -20.63 -2.41
N SER A 5 8.72 -21.37 -1.38
CA SER A 5 7.82 -21.74 -0.28
C SER A 5 7.51 -20.51 0.57
N ARG A 6 6.22 -20.29 0.90
CA ARG A 6 5.81 -19.32 1.92
C ARG A 6 6.31 -19.78 3.28
N PHE A 7 6.84 -18.87 4.10
CA PHE A 7 7.46 -19.25 5.37
C PHE A 7 6.42 -19.50 6.47
N TYR A 8 5.44 -18.59 6.65
CA TYR A 8 4.41 -18.71 7.67
C TYR A 8 3.01 -18.47 7.08
N VAL A 9 2.24 -19.55 6.92
CA VAL A 9 0.88 -19.51 6.36
C VAL A 9 -0.12 -19.71 7.48
N MET A 10 -1.11 -18.84 7.55
CA MET A 10 -2.16 -18.96 8.52
C MET A 10 -3.51 -18.64 7.89
N ASP A 11 -4.26 -19.70 7.59
CA ASP A 11 -5.55 -19.61 6.93
C ASP A 11 -6.68 -19.96 7.91
N PHE A 12 -7.82 -19.26 7.81
CA PHE A 12 -9.07 -19.55 8.56
C PHE A 12 -9.02 -19.44 10.08
N VAL A 13 -7.90 -19.05 10.69
CA VAL A 13 -7.84 -18.87 12.15
C VAL A 13 -8.48 -17.54 12.57
N ASN A 14 -9.09 -17.50 13.75
CA ASN A 14 -9.70 -16.29 14.29
C ASN A 14 -9.25 -16.09 15.73
N ASN A 15 -9.34 -14.86 16.25
CA ASN A 15 -9.06 -14.54 17.65
C ASN A 15 -7.65 -14.97 18.10
N GLY A 16 -6.64 -14.66 17.28
CA GLY A 16 -5.27 -15.11 17.50
C GLY A 16 -4.28 -13.98 17.64
N GLU A 17 -3.13 -14.31 18.22
CA GLU A 17 -2.00 -13.40 18.38
C GLU A 17 -0.72 -14.05 17.82
N VAL A 18 0.07 -13.27 17.08
CA VAL A 18 1.45 -13.59 16.74
C VAL A 18 2.31 -12.47 17.31
N SER A 19 3.18 -12.81 18.26
CA SER A 19 3.99 -11.82 18.97
C SER A 19 5.45 -12.23 19.12
N GLY A 20 6.36 -11.26 18.97
CA GLY A 20 7.77 -11.40 19.33
C GLY A 20 8.60 -12.34 18.45
N VAL A 21 8.11 -12.68 17.25
CA VAL A 21 8.79 -13.60 16.33
C VAL A 21 9.61 -12.85 15.28
N THR A 22 10.69 -13.49 14.82
CA THR A 22 11.47 -13.02 13.66
C THR A 22 11.30 -13.99 12.49
N LEU A 23 10.94 -13.48 11.32
CA LEU A 23 10.83 -14.22 10.06
C LEU A 23 11.95 -13.76 9.13
N LEU A 24 12.84 -14.68 8.73
CA LEU A 24 14.07 -14.35 8.02
C LEU A 24 14.16 -15.10 6.68
N ASN A 25 14.47 -14.36 5.61
CA ASN A 25 14.85 -14.84 4.29
C ASN A 25 13.86 -15.86 3.70
N SER A 26 12.56 -15.54 3.72
CA SER A 26 11.59 -16.32 2.96
C SER A 26 11.91 -16.23 1.46
N ASN A 27 11.75 -17.34 0.73
CA ASN A 27 11.92 -17.38 -0.72
C ASN A 27 10.74 -16.72 -1.47
N PHE A 28 9.72 -16.28 -0.75
CA PHE A 28 8.52 -15.60 -1.22
C PHE A 28 7.94 -14.80 -0.05
N PHE A 29 6.61 -14.72 0.11
CA PHE A 29 5.98 -14.07 1.26
C PHE A 29 6.44 -14.67 2.60
N HIS A 30 6.70 -13.82 3.59
CA HIS A 30 7.10 -14.25 4.93
C HIS A 30 5.88 -14.68 5.76
N MET A 31 4.84 -13.85 5.79
CA MET A 31 3.58 -14.15 6.47
C MET A 31 2.40 -14.03 5.50
N ASN A 32 1.63 -15.10 5.32
CA ASN A 32 0.44 -15.13 4.48
C ASN A 32 -0.82 -15.39 5.33
N MET A 33 -1.73 -14.41 5.37
CA MET A 33 -2.96 -14.43 6.15
C MET A 33 -4.18 -14.48 5.23
N TYR A 34 -4.93 -15.58 5.25
CA TYR A 34 -6.14 -15.69 4.42
C TYR A 34 -7.36 -16.05 5.24
N ARG A 35 -8.49 -15.36 4.99
CA ARG A 35 -9.77 -15.61 5.67
C ARG A 35 -9.68 -15.59 7.19
N ARG A 36 -9.03 -14.56 7.73
CA ARG A 36 -8.81 -14.36 9.17
C ARG A 36 -9.79 -13.36 9.76
N LYS A 37 -10.10 -13.52 11.04
CA LYS A 37 -10.82 -12.53 11.83
C LYS A 37 -10.11 -12.26 13.15
N ASP A 38 -10.09 -11.00 13.56
CA ASP A 38 -9.69 -10.59 14.91
C ASP A 38 -8.29 -11.10 15.27
N MET A 39 -7.29 -10.65 14.52
CA MET A 39 -5.88 -11.04 14.68
C MET A 39 -5.03 -9.89 15.17
N LEU A 40 -4.15 -10.17 16.12
CA LEU A 40 -3.10 -9.27 16.57
C LEU A 40 -1.73 -9.77 16.08
N ILE A 41 -1.01 -8.93 15.34
CA ILE A 41 0.39 -9.12 14.98
C ILE A 41 1.19 -8.04 15.70
N LYS A 42 2.09 -8.42 16.59
CA LYS A 42 2.74 -7.49 17.53
C LYS A 42 4.22 -7.79 17.66
N ASP A 43 5.06 -6.76 17.73
CA ASP A 43 6.50 -6.91 18.01
C ASP A 43 7.19 -7.94 17.07
N VAL A 44 6.73 -8.02 15.81
CA VAL A 44 7.26 -8.96 14.80
C VAL A 44 8.39 -8.29 14.03
N THR A 45 9.42 -9.07 13.70
CA THR A 45 10.50 -8.63 12.79
C THR A 45 10.49 -9.49 11.53
N VAL A 46 10.53 -8.87 10.36
CA VAL A 46 10.60 -9.56 9.06
C VAL A 46 11.77 -9.01 8.25
N MET A 47 12.63 -9.90 7.77
CA MET A 47 13.87 -9.50 7.10
C MET A 47 14.17 -10.37 5.88
N ALA A 48 14.44 -9.73 4.75
CA ALA A 48 15.04 -10.32 3.55
C ALA A 48 15.91 -9.26 2.82
N PRO A 49 16.82 -9.65 1.91
CA PRO A 49 17.53 -8.70 1.07
C PRO A 49 16.58 -7.78 0.30
N GLY A 50 16.90 -6.49 0.23
CA GLY A 50 16.05 -5.47 -0.39
C GLY A 50 15.92 -5.58 -1.91
N ASP A 51 16.74 -6.41 -2.55
CA ASP A 51 16.70 -6.75 -3.97
C ASP A 51 16.03 -8.12 -4.24
N SER A 52 15.50 -8.77 -3.20
CA SER A 52 14.88 -10.09 -3.30
C SER A 52 13.42 -9.99 -3.78
N PRO A 53 13.10 -10.41 -5.02
CA PRO A 53 11.77 -10.19 -5.60
C PRO A 53 10.70 -11.00 -4.89
N ASN A 54 9.49 -10.43 -4.75
CA ASN A 54 8.30 -11.10 -4.23
C ASN A 54 8.45 -11.63 -2.79
N THR A 55 9.29 -10.97 -1.99
CA THR A 55 9.53 -11.32 -0.59
C THR A 55 8.64 -10.56 0.37
N ASP A 56 7.36 -10.39 0.04
CA ASP A 56 6.41 -9.61 0.83
C ASP A 56 6.49 -9.95 2.33
N GLY A 57 6.41 -8.92 3.19
CA GLY A 57 6.50 -9.11 4.63
C GLY A 57 5.24 -9.79 5.16
N ILE A 58 4.15 -9.04 5.22
CA ILE A 58 2.83 -9.53 5.65
C ILE A 58 1.84 -9.36 4.51
N HIS A 59 1.37 -10.48 3.96
CA HIS A 59 0.31 -10.54 2.96
C HIS A 59 -1.01 -10.93 3.62
N MET A 60 -2.09 -10.22 3.31
CA MET A 60 -3.43 -10.58 3.79
C MET A 60 -4.51 -10.49 2.70
N GLY A 61 -5.51 -11.36 2.77
CA GLY A 61 -6.68 -11.35 1.89
C GLY A 61 -7.93 -11.96 2.55
N ASP A 62 -9.12 -11.54 2.12
CA ASP A 62 -10.42 -11.97 2.68
C ASP A 62 -10.49 -11.90 4.23
N SER A 63 -9.77 -10.96 4.86
CA SER A 63 -9.58 -10.92 6.31
C SER A 63 -10.20 -9.69 6.97
N SER A 64 -10.58 -9.76 8.24
CA SER A 64 -11.19 -8.62 8.95
C SER A 64 -10.71 -8.47 10.39
N GLY A 65 -10.66 -7.25 10.92
CA GLY A 65 -10.28 -7.03 12.32
C GLY A 65 -8.81 -7.34 12.58
N ILE A 66 -7.92 -6.92 11.69
CA ILE A 66 -6.49 -7.20 11.80
C ILE A 66 -5.79 -6.00 12.42
N THR A 67 -5.01 -6.22 13.48
CA THR A 67 -4.17 -5.20 14.10
C THR A 67 -2.70 -5.59 13.94
N ILE A 68 -1.90 -4.72 13.35
CA ILE A 68 -0.44 -4.87 13.22
C ILE A 68 0.21 -3.73 13.99
N THR A 69 1.03 -4.06 14.98
CA THR A 69 1.66 -3.04 15.83
C THR A 69 3.13 -3.32 16.11
N ASN A 70 3.92 -2.26 16.27
CA ASN A 70 5.33 -2.32 16.68
C ASN A 70 6.17 -3.31 15.86
N THR A 71 5.94 -3.37 14.57
CA THR A 71 6.52 -4.38 13.68
C THR A 71 7.60 -3.74 12.80
N VAL A 72 8.71 -4.45 12.58
CA VAL A 72 9.82 -4.01 11.73
C VAL A 72 9.90 -4.91 10.51
N ILE A 73 9.85 -4.35 9.30
CA ILE A 73 9.84 -5.09 8.04
C ILE A 73 10.85 -4.49 7.07
N GLY A 74 11.83 -5.28 6.64
CA GLY A 74 12.73 -4.93 5.55
C GLY A 74 12.81 -6.08 4.56
N VAL A 75 12.31 -5.87 3.34
CA VAL A 75 12.16 -6.92 2.31
C VAL A 75 12.39 -6.33 0.91
N GLY A 76 12.36 -7.15 -0.13
CA GLY A 76 12.49 -6.69 -1.51
C GLY A 76 11.16 -6.43 -2.26
N ASP A 77 10.02 -6.57 -1.58
CA ASP A 77 8.69 -6.27 -2.14
C ASP A 77 7.81 -5.52 -1.11
N ASP A 78 6.49 -5.66 -1.14
CA ASP A 78 5.58 -4.99 -0.21
C ASP A 78 5.88 -5.38 1.25
N CYS A 79 6.08 -4.39 2.13
CA CYS A 79 6.19 -4.66 3.57
C CYS A 79 4.88 -5.25 4.09
N ILE A 80 3.77 -4.65 3.71
CA ILE A 80 2.42 -5.12 4.00
C ILE A 80 1.61 -5.00 2.72
N SER A 81 1.06 -6.11 2.23
CA SER A 81 0.17 -6.13 1.06
C SER A 81 -1.24 -6.55 1.48
N ILE A 82 -2.24 -5.73 1.14
CA ILE A 82 -3.64 -5.90 1.52
C ILE A 82 -4.46 -6.24 0.27
N GLY A 83 -4.81 -7.51 0.14
CA GLY A 83 -5.58 -8.05 -0.96
C GLY A 83 -7.10 -7.86 -0.82
N PRO A 84 -7.87 -8.28 -1.86
CA PRO A 84 -9.32 -8.11 -1.93
C PRO A 84 -10.05 -8.80 -0.77
N GLY A 85 -11.23 -8.27 -0.42
CA GLY A 85 -12.07 -8.78 0.68
C GLY A 85 -11.55 -8.48 2.07
N THR A 86 -10.54 -7.62 2.20
CA THR A 86 -9.96 -7.26 3.48
C THR A 86 -10.62 -6.02 4.07
N SER A 87 -10.92 -6.02 5.37
CA SER A 87 -11.52 -4.86 6.04
C SER A 87 -11.09 -4.65 7.48
N LYS A 88 -11.31 -3.46 8.04
CA LYS A 88 -11.05 -3.15 9.46
C LYS A 88 -9.61 -3.53 9.86
N VAL A 89 -8.64 -2.96 9.16
CA VAL A 89 -7.22 -3.19 9.42
C VAL A 89 -6.62 -1.95 10.08
N ASN A 90 -5.94 -2.15 11.20
CA ASN A 90 -5.20 -1.10 11.92
C ASN A 90 -3.72 -1.44 11.91
N ILE A 91 -2.90 -0.54 11.36
CA ILE A 91 -1.45 -0.67 11.29
C ILE A 91 -0.87 0.53 12.03
N THR A 92 -0.09 0.30 13.09
CA THR A 92 0.42 1.40 13.93
C THR A 92 1.82 1.12 14.46
N GLY A 93 2.72 2.10 14.42
CA GLY A 93 4.09 1.90 14.92
C GLY A 93 4.92 0.95 14.06
N VAL A 94 4.65 0.86 12.76
CA VAL A 94 5.41 -0.01 11.85
C VAL A 94 6.63 0.75 11.32
N THR A 95 7.78 0.09 11.38
CA THR A 95 8.97 0.52 10.63
C THR A 95 9.11 -0.38 9.41
N CYS A 96 8.97 0.19 8.22
CA CYS A 96 9.09 -0.55 6.97
C CYS A 96 10.21 0.05 6.12
N GLY A 97 11.05 -0.79 5.52
CA GLY A 97 12.15 -0.36 4.66
C GLY A 97 13.40 -1.25 4.75
N PRO A 98 14.00 -1.65 3.61
CA PRO A 98 13.64 -1.34 2.21
C PRO A 98 12.37 -2.09 1.73
N GLY A 99 11.94 -1.84 0.47
CA GLY A 99 10.86 -2.58 -0.20
C GLY A 99 9.92 -1.72 -1.07
N HIS A 100 8.64 -2.11 -1.14
CA HIS A 100 7.57 -1.43 -1.88
C HIS A 100 6.49 -0.80 -0.99
N GLY A 101 6.74 -0.70 0.32
CA GLY A 101 5.87 0.02 1.25
C GLY A 101 4.64 -0.77 1.70
N ILE A 102 3.59 -0.04 2.09
CA ILE A 102 2.30 -0.58 2.47
C ILE A 102 1.35 -0.42 1.28
N SER A 103 0.97 -1.55 0.68
CA SER A 103 0.21 -1.58 -0.57
C SER A 103 -1.17 -2.20 -0.39
N ILE A 104 -2.21 -1.53 -0.89
CA ILE A 104 -3.52 -2.13 -1.15
C ILE A 104 -3.54 -2.64 -2.60
N GLY A 105 -3.79 -3.93 -2.76
CA GLY A 105 -3.84 -4.64 -4.03
C GLY A 105 -2.67 -5.59 -4.29
N SER A 106 -2.51 -6.09 -5.50
CA SER A 106 -3.27 -5.71 -6.70
C SER A 106 -4.72 -6.17 -6.66
N LEU A 107 -5.62 -5.35 -7.22
CA LEU A 107 -7.07 -5.55 -7.19
C LEU A 107 -7.65 -5.72 -8.60
N GLY A 108 -8.73 -6.48 -8.70
CA GLY A 108 -9.56 -6.64 -9.88
C GLY A 108 -9.12 -7.74 -10.84
N ARG A 109 -8.06 -8.50 -10.53
CA ARG A 109 -7.50 -9.48 -11.48
C ARG A 109 -8.40 -10.69 -11.67
N TYR A 110 -8.97 -11.17 -10.59
CA TYR A 110 -9.82 -12.36 -10.55
C TYR A 110 -11.29 -11.96 -10.45
N LYS A 111 -12.18 -12.89 -10.78
CA LYS A 111 -13.63 -12.71 -10.61
C LYS A 111 -14.00 -12.78 -9.14
N ASP A 112 -15.10 -12.12 -8.80
CA ASP A 112 -15.74 -12.15 -7.48
C ASP A 112 -14.83 -11.66 -6.33
N GLU A 113 -13.84 -10.82 -6.65
CA GLU A 113 -13.06 -10.11 -5.65
C GLU A 113 -13.95 -9.11 -4.91
N LYS A 114 -13.82 -9.09 -3.58
CA LYS A 114 -14.64 -8.26 -2.69
C LYS A 114 -13.95 -6.93 -2.39
N ASP A 115 -14.76 -5.99 -1.90
CA ASP A 115 -14.33 -4.67 -1.45
C ASP A 115 -13.18 -4.73 -0.43
N VAL A 116 -12.37 -3.67 -0.44
CA VAL A 116 -11.37 -3.40 0.59
C VAL A 116 -11.79 -2.13 1.32
N THR A 117 -11.96 -2.18 2.64
CA THR A 117 -12.48 -1.00 3.35
C THR A 117 -12.03 -0.87 4.80
N ASP A 118 -11.94 0.35 5.30
CA ASP A 118 -11.58 0.64 6.69
C ASP A 118 -10.15 0.16 6.99
N ILE A 119 -9.19 0.78 6.30
CA ILE A 119 -7.76 0.51 6.45
C ILE A 119 -7.12 1.77 7.04
N ASN A 120 -6.56 1.63 8.23
CA ASN A 120 -5.93 2.71 8.97
C ASN A 120 -4.45 2.41 9.16
N VAL A 121 -3.59 3.27 8.66
CA VAL A 121 -2.14 3.22 8.85
C VAL A 121 -1.73 4.48 9.58
N LYS A 122 -1.14 4.32 10.77
CA LYS A 122 -0.81 5.44 11.66
C LYS A 122 0.59 5.32 12.25
N ASP A 123 1.15 6.46 12.62
CA ASP A 123 2.35 6.58 13.47
C ASP A 123 3.49 5.64 13.02
N SER A 124 3.76 5.61 11.71
CA SER A 124 4.66 4.63 11.09
C SER A 124 5.81 5.32 10.38
N THR A 125 6.96 4.65 10.34
CA THR A 125 8.17 5.15 9.69
C THR A 125 8.52 4.30 8.48
N LEU A 126 8.70 4.96 7.35
CA LEU A 126 8.77 4.32 6.05
C LEU A 126 10.05 4.78 5.32
N LYS A 127 11.08 3.92 5.13
CA LYS A 127 12.41 4.32 4.61
C LYS A 127 12.94 3.55 3.40
N LYS A 128 13.57 4.24 2.44
CA LYS A 128 14.33 3.67 1.31
C LYS A 128 13.54 2.69 0.45
N LYS A 129 12.45 3.15 -0.18
CA LYS A 129 11.57 2.30 -1.01
C LYS A 129 11.33 2.85 -2.39
N ILE A 130 10.67 2.02 -3.19
CA ILE A 130 10.01 2.50 -4.40
C ILE A 130 8.72 3.27 -4.06
N PHE A 131 7.88 2.76 -3.16
CA PHE A 131 6.64 3.39 -2.72
C PHE A 131 6.54 3.33 -1.20
N ASP A 132 5.89 4.31 -0.59
CA ASP A 132 5.58 4.26 0.85
C ASP A 132 4.18 3.76 1.10
N VAL A 133 3.20 4.41 0.48
CA VAL A 133 1.79 4.04 0.55
C VAL A 133 1.21 3.95 -0.85
N ARG A 134 0.60 2.80 -1.17
CA ARG A 134 0.17 2.50 -2.54
C ARG A 134 -1.22 1.88 -2.61
N ILE A 135 -2.02 2.27 -3.59
CA ILE A 135 -3.23 1.56 -4.01
C ILE A 135 -3.04 1.17 -5.48
N LYS A 136 -3.13 -0.13 -5.81
CA LYS A 136 -2.91 -0.64 -7.18
C LYS A 136 -4.06 -1.51 -7.65
N ALA A 137 -4.66 -1.17 -8.78
CA ALA A 137 -5.76 -1.92 -9.39
C ALA A 137 -5.54 -2.11 -10.89
N TYR A 138 -5.86 -3.30 -11.39
CA TYR A 138 -5.66 -3.65 -12.80
C TYR A 138 -6.41 -2.69 -13.72
N GLU A 139 -5.74 -2.24 -14.79
CA GLU A 139 -6.34 -1.33 -15.77
C GLU A 139 -7.51 -1.99 -16.53
N ASP A 140 -7.54 -3.32 -16.60
CA ASP A 140 -8.61 -4.13 -17.18
C ASP A 140 -9.37 -4.97 -16.13
N ALA A 141 -9.41 -4.49 -14.88
CA ALA A 141 -10.04 -5.19 -13.76
C ALA A 141 -11.39 -5.84 -14.13
N THR A 142 -11.47 -7.15 -13.92
CA THR A 142 -12.62 -7.97 -14.26
C THR A 142 -13.72 -7.90 -13.20
N SER A 143 -13.33 -7.78 -11.93
CA SER A 143 -14.22 -7.61 -10.79
C SER A 143 -14.65 -6.17 -10.57
N VAL A 144 -15.91 -6.00 -10.18
CA VAL A 144 -16.47 -4.74 -9.68
C VAL A 144 -16.29 -4.74 -8.17
N LEU A 145 -15.41 -3.88 -7.65
CA LEU A 145 -15.16 -3.76 -6.22
C LEU A 145 -14.82 -2.31 -5.87
N THR A 146 -14.97 -1.99 -4.59
CA THR A 146 -14.70 -0.67 -4.03
C THR A 146 -13.56 -0.73 -3.02
N VAL A 147 -12.60 0.17 -3.16
CA VAL A 147 -11.62 0.53 -2.12
C VAL A 147 -12.12 1.80 -1.44
N SER A 148 -12.40 1.75 -0.14
CA SER A 148 -12.92 2.94 0.56
C SER A 148 -12.57 3.05 2.04
N LYS A 149 -12.58 4.28 2.56
CA LYS A 149 -12.25 4.57 3.97
C LYS A 149 -10.82 4.15 4.29
N ILE A 150 -9.89 4.71 3.53
CA ILE A 150 -8.46 4.47 3.69
C ILE A 150 -7.85 5.69 4.36
N HIS A 151 -7.08 5.49 5.42
CA HIS A 151 -6.53 6.58 6.21
C HIS A 151 -5.05 6.33 6.50
N TYR A 152 -4.19 7.20 5.95
CA TYR A 152 -2.77 7.26 6.26
C TYR A 152 -2.51 8.52 7.07
N GLU A 153 -2.07 8.39 8.33
CA GLU A 153 -1.88 9.53 9.24
C GLU A 153 -0.57 9.44 10.03
N ASN A 154 0.10 10.57 10.25
CA ASN A 154 1.34 10.64 11.02
C ASN A 154 2.41 9.68 10.47
N ILE A 155 2.61 9.72 9.15
CA ILE A 155 3.58 8.86 8.48
C ILE A 155 4.84 9.67 8.24
N LYS A 156 5.95 9.20 8.81
CA LYS A 156 7.28 9.73 8.50
C LYS A 156 7.90 8.87 7.41
N MET A 157 8.25 9.48 6.31
CA MET A 157 8.86 8.79 5.18
C MET A 157 10.32 9.28 5.01
N GLU A 158 11.16 8.51 4.32
CA GLU A 158 12.55 8.88 4.05
C GLU A 158 13.06 8.20 2.77
N ASP A 159 13.41 9.01 1.76
CA ASP A 159 14.18 8.61 0.57
C ASP A 159 13.44 7.61 -0.33
N SER A 160 12.14 7.81 -0.52
CA SER A 160 11.29 6.96 -1.34
C SER A 160 11.11 7.50 -2.76
N ALA A 161 11.07 6.63 -3.77
CA ALA A 161 11.02 7.06 -5.17
C ALA A 161 9.69 7.72 -5.55
N ASN A 162 8.56 7.09 -5.21
CA ASN A 162 7.19 7.57 -5.42
C ASN A 162 6.38 7.36 -4.12
N PRO A 163 6.54 8.23 -3.11
CA PRO A 163 6.01 8.01 -1.76
C PRO A 163 4.50 7.73 -1.71
N ILE A 164 3.68 8.58 -2.34
CA ILE A 164 2.23 8.45 -2.34
C ILE A 164 1.75 8.07 -3.74
N PHE A 165 1.17 6.88 -3.88
CA PHE A 165 0.80 6.37 -5.21
C PHE A 165 -0.58 5.69 -5.28
N ILE A 166 -1.47 6.20 -6.13
CA ILE A 166 -2.69 5.51 -6.55
C ILE A 166 -2.55 5.17 -8.02
N ASP A 167 -2.41 3.89 -8.33
CA ASP A 167 -2.23 3.37 -9.69
C ASP A 167 -3.45 2.55 -10.11
N MET A 168 -4.39 3.20 -10.80
CA MET A 168 -5.55 2.54 -11.43
C MET A 168 -5.26 2.10 -12.87
N LYS A 169 -3.99 2.19 -13.30
CA LYS A 169 -3.49 1.74 -14.59
C LYS A 169 -2.50 0.57 -14.42
N TYR A 170 -2.56 -0.11 -13.27
CA TYR A 170 -1.62 -1.17 -12.94
C TYR A 170 -1.72 -2.29 -13.97
N CYS A 171 -0.62 -2.56 -14.67
CA CYS A 171 -0.57 -3.60 -15.70
C CYS A 171 0.78 -4.31 -15.74
N PRO A 172 1.09 -5.14 -14.73
CA PRO A 172 2.38 -5.80 -14.64
C PRO A 172 2.56 -6.73 -15.84
N ASN A 173 3.77 -6.73 -16.41
CA ASN A 173 4.17 -7.56 -17.55
C ASN A 173 3.30 -7.38 -18.81
N LYS A 174 2.59 -6.25 -18.95
CA LYS A 174 1.72 -5.95 -20.11
C LYS A 174 0.67 -7.05 -20.37
N LEU A 175 0.14 -7.64 -19.29
CA LEU A 175 -0.84 -8.74 -19.38
C LEU A 175 -2.28 -8.27 -19.60
N CYS A 176 -2.54 -6.97 -19.55
CA CYS A 176 -3.89 -6.43 -19.68
C CYS A 176 -4.37 -6.50 -21.12
N THR A 177 -5.66 -6.75 -21.29
CA THR A 177 -6.32 -6.93 -22.58
C THR A 177 -7.04 -5.67 -23.06
N ALA A 178 -7.25 -4.69 -22.18
CA ALA A 178 -7.90 -3.43 -22.49
C ALA A 178 -7.35 -2.28 -21.62
N ASN A 179 -7.35 -1.06 -22.16
CA ASN A 179 -6.93 0.14 -21.45
C ASN A 179 -8.15 0.91 -20.94
N GLY A 180 -8.05 1.51 -19.76
CA GLY A 180 -9.14 2.24 -19.09
C GLY A 180 -10.45 1.45 -18.97
N ALA A 181 -10.37 0.14 -18.74
CA ALA A 181 -11.51 -0.77 -18.62
C ALA A 181 -11.78 -1.23 -17.18
N SER A 182 -10.96 -0.75 -16.23
CA SER A 182 -11.05 -1.09 -14.82
C SER A 182 -12.44 -0.76 -14.27
N LYS A 183 -12.93 -1.67 -13.42
CA LYS A 183 -14.21 -1.53 -12.72
C LYS A 183 -14.04 -1.29 -11.22
N VAL A 184 -12.80 -1.03 -10.79
CA VAL A 184 -12.49 -0.77 -9.39
C VAL A 184 -12.78 0.70 -9.08
N THR A 185 -13.57 0.94 -8.05
CA THR A 185 -13.84 2.29 -7.52
C THR A 185 -12.90 2.56 -6.36
N VAL A 186 -12.22 3.71 -6.35
CA VAL A 186 -11.45 4.19 -5.19
C VAL A 186 -12.10 5.46 -4.68
N LYS A 187 -12.47 5.47 -3.40
CA LYS A 187 -13.05 6.65 -2.76
C LYS A 187 -12.64 6.81 -1.31
N ASP A 188 -12.82 8.00 -0.75
CA ASP A 188 -12.62 8.27 0.68
C ASP A 188 -11.22 7.83 1.16
N VAL A 189 -10.19 8.39 0.52
CA VAL A 189 -8.77 8.12 0.84
C VAL A 189 -8.16 9.38 1.43
N THR A 190 -7.68 9.30 2.67
CA THR A 190 -7.08 10.42 3.38
C THR A 190 -5.60 10.18 3.59
N PHE A 191 -4.79 11.17 3.20
CA PHE A 191 -3.38 11.31 3.53
C PHE A 191 -3.24 12.52 4.44
N LYS A 192 -2.79 12.30 5.67
CA LYS A 192 -2.76 13.34 6.69
C LYS A 192 -1.45 13.39 7.47
N ASN A 193 -0.90 14.58 7.68
CA ASN A 193 0.34 14.78 8.44
C ASN A 193 1.44 13.82 7.98
N ILE A 194 1.82 13.94 6.71
CA ILE A 194 2.86 13.12 6.08
C ILE A 194 4.04 14.03 5.80
N THR A 195 5.21 13.67 6.30
CA THR A 195 6.47 14.40 6.06
C THR A 195 7.50 13.45 5.48
N ASP A 196 8.17 13.86 4.41
CA ASP A 196 9.08 13.01 3.66
C ASP A 196 10.12 13.78 2.84
N THR A 197 11.12 13.05 2.36
CA THR A 197 11.92 13.40 1.19
C THR A 197 11.81 12.32 0.10
N SER A 198 11.51 12.69 -1.13
CA SER A 198 11.49 11.76 -2.26
C SER A 198 12.85 11.68 -2.98
N SER A 199 13.21 10.50 -3.46
CA SER A 199 14.44 10.26 -4.25
C SER A 199 14.23 10.50 -5.75
N THR A 200 12.99 10.71 -6.18
CA THR A 200 12.64 11.20 -7.52
C THR A 200 11.73 12.44 -7.43
N PRO A 201 11.63 13.25 -8.50
CA PRO A 201 10.76 14.44 -8.51
C PRO A 201 9.28 14.15 -8.22
N GLU A 202 8.78 12.99 -8.65
CA GLU A 202 7.38 12.59 -8.53
C GLU A 202 7.06 12.11 -7.11
N ALA A 203 6.70 13.05 -6.24
CA ALA A 203 6.40 12.80 -4.84
C ALA A 203 4.99 12.23 -4.61
N VAL A 204 4.03 12.65 -5.44
CA VAL A 204 2.63 12.22 -5.37
C VAL A 204 2.16 11.86 -6.77
N SER A 205 1.62 10.66 -6.95
CA SER A 205 1.04 10.24 -8.22
C SER A 205 -0.35 9.63 -8.00
N LEU A 206 -1.39 10.30 -8.48
CA LEU A 206 -2.79 9.87 -8.40
C LEU A 206 -3.31 9.59 -9.81
N LEU A 207 -3.11 8.37 -10.29
CA LEU A 207 -3.38 7.93 -11.65
C LEU A 207 -4.72 7.21 -11.73
N CYS A 208 -5.82 7.96 -11.65
CA CYS A 208 -7.17 7.42 -11.71
C CYS A 208 -7.71 7.34 -13.15
N THR A 209 -8.66 6.43 -13.37
CA THR A 209 -9.27 6.25 -14.70
C THR A 209 -10.27 7.37 -15.02
N ALA A 210 -10.42 7.72 -16.30
CA ALA A 210 -11.37 8.76 -16.71
C ALA A 210 -12.84 8.32 -16.52
N LYS A 211 -13.12 7.03 -16.72
CA LYS A 211 -14.48 6.47 -16.59
C LYS A 211 -14.92 6.35 -15.13
N ILE A 212 -13.97 6.04 -14.24
CA ILE A 212 -14.19 5.92 -12.79
C ILE A 212 -13.11 6.77 -12.09
N PRO A 213 -13.31 8.09 -12.00
CA PRO A 213 -12.44 8.99 -11.25
C PRO A 213 -12.34 8.56 -9.78
N CYS A 214 -11.19 8.73 -9.14
CA CYS A 214 -11.11 8.60 -7.68
C CYS A 214 -11.82 9.80 -7.04
N THR A 215 -12.58 9.57 -5.97
CA THR A 215 -13.38 10.63 -5.31
C THR A 215 -13.12 10.69 -3.81
N GLY A 216 -13.26 11.87 -3.20
CA GLY A 216 -13.01 12.02 -1.76
C GLY A 216 -11.56 11.70 -1.39
N VAL A 217 -10.60 12.07 -2.27
CA VAL A 217 -9.18 12.01 -1.92
C VAL A 217 -8.84 13.28 -1.12
N THR A 218 -8.36 13.14 0.10
CA THR A 218 -8.00 14.28 0.96
C THR A 218 -6.51 14.25 1.23
N MET A 219 -5.84 15.38 0.98
CA MET A 219 -4.47 15.63 1.37
C MET A 219 -4.46 16.77 2.40
N ASP A 220 -4.09 16.47 3.64
CA ASP A 220 -4.10 17.41 4.76
C ASP A 220 -2.72 17.41 5.44
N ASP A 221 -1.97 18.50 5.36
CA ASP A 221 -0.60 18.62 5.87
C ASP A 221 0.36 17.55 5.28
N VAL A 222 0.37 17.43 3.95
CA VAL A 222 1.30 16.55 3.20
C VAL A 222 2.48 17.36 2.65
N ASN A 223 3.67 17.10 3.19
CA ASN A 223 4.92 17.80 2.89
C ASN A 223 6.03 16.82 2.52
N VAL A 224 6.10 16.47 1.22
CA VAL A 224 7.09 15.56 0.64
C VAL A 224 7.97 16.35 -0.32
N GLU A 225 9.27 16.45 -0.06
CA GLU A 225 10.19 17.24 -0.89
C GLU A 225 11.19 16.37 -1.65
N TYR A 226 11.41 16.65 -2.93
CA TYR A 226 12.47 16.00 -3.68
C TYR A 226 13.85 16.38 -3.10
N SER A 227 14.67 15.39 -2.75
CA SER A 227 15.96 15.59 -2.10
C SER A 227 17.11 15.97 -3.05
N GLY A 228 16.90 15.90 -4.37
CA GLY A 228 17.93 16.21 -5.37
C GLY A 228 17.98 17.69 -5.78
N THR A 229 18.99 18.04 -6.58
CA THR A 229 19.33 19.45 -6.87
C THR A 229 18.89 19.97 -8.25
N ASN A 230 18.54 19.08 -9.19
CA ASN A 230 18.36 19.44 -10.61
C ASN A 230 16.90 19.47 -11.07
N ASN A 231 15.98 19.07 -10.22
CA ASN A 231 14.55 19.05 -10.49
C ASN A 231 13.81 19.55 -9.26
N LYS A 232 12.50 19.73 -9.40
CA LYS A 232 11.62 20.15 -8.31
C LYS A 232 10.66 19.04 -7.96
N THR A 233 10.25 19.01 -6.70
CA THR A 233 9.08 18.27 -6.24
C THR A 233 7.91 18.50 -7.20
N MET A 234 7.19 17.44 -7.55
CA MET A 234 5.99 17.52 -8.35
C MET A 234 4.97 16.44 -7.99
N ALA A 235 3.71 16.71 -8.33
CA ALA A 235 2.64 15.75 -8.32
C ALA A 235 2.07 15.49 -9.72
N ILE A 236 1.66 14.25 -9.98
CA ILE A 236 0.95 13.84 -11.19
C ILE A 236 -0.44 13.36 -10.82
N CYS A 237 -1.46 14.13 -11.17
CA CYS A 237 -2.84 13.85 -10.79
C CYS A 237 -3.75 13.79 -12.01
N THR A 238 -4.36 12.62 -12.22
CA THR A 238 -5.22 12.33 -13.38
C THR A 238 -6.54 11.78 -12.87
N ASN A 239 -7.66 12.47 -13.14
CA ASN A 239 -9.02 12.07 -12.74
C ASN A 239 -9.16 11.77 -11.23
N ALA A 240 -8.39 12.42 -10.37
CA ALA A 240 -8.62 12.41 -8.94
C ALA A 240 -9.47 13.62 -8.57
N LYS A 241 -10.43 13.44 -7.66
CA LYS A 241 -11.27 14.52 -7.12
C LYS A 241 -11.18 14.51 -5.61
N GLY A 242 -10.95 15.69 -5.03
CA GLY A 242 -10.52 15.76 -3.65
C GLY A 242 -10.41 17.17 -3.10
N SER A 243 -9.71 17.27 -1.98
CA SER A 243 -9.37 18.51 -1.31
C SER A 243 -7.93 18.48 -0.82
N THR A 244 -7.29 19.66 -0.85
CA THR A 244 -5.91 19.86 -0.37
C THR A 244 -5.92 20.94 0.71
N LYS A 245 -5.21 20.72 1.82
CA LYS A 245 -5.01 21.72 2.88
C LYS A 245 -3.61 21.56 3.47
N GLY A 246 -2.89 22.66 3.69
CA GLY A 246 -1.59 22.64 4.39
C GLY A 246 -0.47 21.88 3.68
N CYS A 247 -0.64 21.54 2.40
CA CYS A 247 0.36 20.85 1.59
C CYS A 247 1.31 21.82 0.89
N LEU A 248 2.47 21.31 0.48
CA LEU A 248 3.34 22.00 -0.48
C LEU A 248 2.57 22.34 -1.76
N LYS A 249 2.81 23.55 -2.28
CA LYS A 249 2.14 24.05 -3.49
C LYS A 249 2.35 23.13 -4.69
N ASP A 250 3.54 22.56 -4.82
CA ASP A 250 3.90 21.66 -5.94
C ASP A 250 3.20 20.30 -5.86
N LEU A 251 2.58 19.97 -4.73
CA LEU A 251 1.81 18.75 -4.51
C LEU A 251 0.29 18.95 -4.61
N ALA A 252 -0.17 20.17 -4.91
CA ALA A 252 -1.59 20.47 -5.00
C ALA A 252 -2.22 19.79 -6.23
N CYS A 253 -3.08 18.80 -5.97
CA CYS A 253 -3.82 18.08 -7.01
C CYS A 253 -5.26 18.54 -7.20
N PHE A 254 -5.75 19.43 -6.32
CA PHE A 254 -7.13 19.90 -6.24
C PHE A 254 -7.18 21.40 -5.95
#